data_AF-A0A7J9MDK2-F1
#
_entry.id   AF-A0A7J9MDK2-F1
#
_cell.length_a   1.000
_cell.length_b   1.000
_cell.length_c   1.000
_cell.angle_alpha   90.00
_cell.angle_beta   90.00
_cell.angle_gamma   90.00
#
_symmetry.space_group_name_H-M   'P 1'
#
loop_
_entity.id
_entity.type
_entity.pdbx_description
1 polymer ?
#
loop_
_entity_poly.entity_id
_entity_poly.type
_entity_poly.pdbx_seq_one_letter_code
_entity_poly.pdbx_strand_id
1 'polypeptide(L)'
;MGGFLGSLSSSSATHLGSLAIKAALQRANLDPSLVQEVFFGNVLSANLGQAPARQAALGAGIPNSVICTTVNKVCSSGMKAVMLASQTIELGINDVVVAGGMESMSNAPKYLAQA
;
A
#
# COMPACT_ATOMS: atom_id res chain seq x y z
N MET A 1 7.78 1.18 13.16
CA MET A 1 8.72 0.29 12.44
C MET A 1 9.06 -0.87 13.35
N GLY A 2 8.95 -2.12 12.87
CA GLY A 2 9.37 -3.31 13.63
C GLY A 2 10.79 -3.71 13.26
N GLY A 3 11.50 -4.37 14.18
CA GLY A 3 12.78 -5.03 13.85
C GLY A 3 12.58 -6.26 12.97
N PHE A 4 13.62 -6.70 12.26
CA PHE A 4 13.60 -7.94 11.46
C PHE A 4 13.33 -9.14 12.38
N LEU A 5 12.37 -9.98 11.99
CA LEU A 5 11.83 -11.07 12.81
C LEU A 5 11.32 -10.63 14.21
N GLY A 6 10.99 -9.34 14.35
CA GLY A 6 10.57 -8.74 15.61
C GLY A 6 9.06 -8.63 15.78
N SER A 7 8.61 -7.55 16.42
CA SER A 7 7.23 -7.34 16.90
C SER A 7 6.14 -7.34 15.83
N LEU A 8 6.49 -7.10 14.56
CA LEU A 8 5.54 -7.11 13.43
C LEU A 8 5.67 -8.35 12.53
N SER A 9 6.46 -9.35 12.94
CA SER A 9 6.70 -10.57 12.15
C SER A 9 5.45 -11.41 11.89
N SER A 10 4.43 -11.34 12.75
CA SER A 10 3.15 -12.03 12.55
C SER A 10 2.24 -11.38 11.51
N SER A 11 2.61 -10.21 10.97
CA SER A 11 1.76 -9.43 10.06
C SER A 11 2.30 -9.42 8.62
N SER A 12 1.42 -9.67 7.65
CA SER A 12 1.75 -9.48 6.24
C SER A 12 1.96 -8.00 5.90
N ALA A 13 2.68 -7.72 4.81
CA ALA A 13 2.85 -6.34 4.33
C ALA A 13 1.50 -5.68 4.02
N THR A 14 0.58 -6.42 3.38
CA THR A 14 -0.77 -5.94 3.01
C THR A 14 -1.61 -5.57 4.24
N HIS A 15 -1.54 -6.36 5.32
CA HIS A 15 -2.24 -6.05 6.57
C HIS A 15 -1.68 -4.78 7.24
N LEU A 16 -0.36 -4.63 7.29
CA LEU A 16 0.28 -3.41 7.79
C LEU A 16 -0.13 -2.18 6.96
N GLY A 17 -0.22 -2.33 5.63
CA GLY A 17 -0.75 -1.31 4.72
C GLY A 17 -2.19 -0.93 5.04
N SER A 18 -3.08 -1.91 5.24
CA SER A 18 -4.48 -1.66 5.63
C SER A 18 -4.59 -0.87 6.92
N LEU A 19 -3.82 -1.22 7.95
CA LEU A 19 -3.82 -0.49 9.22
C LEU A 19 -3.36 0.96 9.04
N ALA A 20 -2.31 1.18 8.25
CA ALA A 20 -1.78 2.50 7.98
C ALA A 20 -2.79 3.39 7.23
N ILE A 21 -3.41 2.86 6.16
CA ILE A 21 -4.43 3.57 5.38
C ILE A 21 -5.64 3.91 6.26
N LYS A 22 -6.17 2.93 7.00
CA LYS A 22 -7.33 3.14 7.89
C LYS A 22 -7.05 4.24 8.92
N ALA A 23 -5.90 4.17 9.57
CA ALA A 23 -5.51 5.17 10.56
C ALA A 23 -5.29 6.57 9.95
N ALA A 24 -4.85 6.65 8.68
CA ALA A 24 -4.69 7.92 7.97
C ALA A 24 -6.05 8.55 7.63
N LEU A 25 -6.98 7.77 7.08
CA LEU A 25 -8.34 8.23 6.76
C LEU A 25 -9.09 8.69 8.03
N GLN A 26 -8.98 7.93 9.12
CA GLN A 26 -9.56 8.32 10.42
C GLN A 26 -9.00 9.63 10.94
N ARG A 27 -7.67 9.83 10.88
CA ARG A 27 -7.02 11.09 11.31
C ARG A 27 -7.39 12.28 10.43
N ALA A 28 -7.63 12.03 9.14
CA ALA A 28 -8.11 13.04 8.20
C ALA A 28 -9.62 13.31 8.31
N ASN A 29 -10.35 12.54 9.13
CA ASN A 29 -11.81 12.57 9.22
C ASN A 29 -12.50 12.44 7.84
N LEU A 30 -12.01 11.51 7.03
CA LEU A 30 -12.46 11.32 5.65
C LEU A 30 -13.18 9.97 5.49
N ASP A 31 -14.33 9.98 4.83
CA ASP A 31 -15.04 8.76 4.44
C ASP A 31 -14.21 8.00 3.37
N PRO A 32 -13.89 6.70 3.59
CA PRO A 32 -13.22 5.87 2.58
C PRO A 32 -13.91 5.85 1.21
N SER A 33 -15.22 6.12 1.14
CA SER A 33 -15.97 6.18 -0.12
C SER A 33 -15.57 7.33 -1.04
N LEU A 34 -14.92 8.36 -0.50
CA LEU A 34 -14.46 9.53 -1.25
C LEU A 34 -13.13 9.28 -1.96
N VAL A 35 -12.40 8.21 -1.62
CA VAL A 35 -11.12 7.90 -2.27
C VAL A 35 -11.37 7.48 -3.72
N GLN A 36 -10.70 8.14 -4.66
CA GLN A 36 -10.85 7.85 -6.09
C GLN A 36 -9.74 6.91 -6.59
N GLU A 37 -8.54 7.00 -6.02
CA GLU A 37 -7.41 6.16 -6.40
C GLU A 37 -6.45 5.88 -5.22
N VAL A 38 -5.74 4.75 -5.30
CA VAL A 38 -4.72 4.33 -4.33
C VAL A 38 -3.42 4.01 -5.06
N PHE A 39 -2.35 4.74 -4.74
CA PHE A 39 -0.97 4.36 -5.10
C PHE A 39 -0.23 3.88 -3.86
N PHE A 40 0.25 2.64 -3.83
CA PHE A 40 0.95 2.12 -2.66
C PHE A 40 2.25 1.40 -3.02
N GLY A 41 3.34 1.83 -2.39
CA GLY A 41 4.67 1.29 -2.62
C GLY A 41 4.88 -0.07 -1.96
N ASN A 42 5.44 -1.03 -2.69
CA ASN A 42 5.90 -2.31 -2.14
C ASN A 42 7.02 -2.89 -3.02
N VAL A 43 8.11 -3.37 -2.42
CA VAL A 43 9.26 -3.91 -3.15
C VAL A 43 9.19 -5.43 -3.23
N LEU A 44 9.03 -6.09 -2.09
CA LEU A 44 9.03 -7.56 -2.00
C LEU A 44 7.60 -8.10 -2.10
N SER A 45 7.08 -8.18 -3.32
CA SER A 45 5.69 -8.58 -3.58
C SER A 45 5.43 -10.09 -3.60
N ALA A 46 6.49 -10.91 -3.53
CA ALA A 46 6.36 -12.35 -3.56
C ALA A 46 5.57 -12.88 -2.35
N ASN A 47 4.71 -13.88 -2.60
CA ASN A 47 3.82 -14.49 -1.61
C ASN A 47 2.80 -13.52 -0.96
N LEU A 48 2.65 -12.29 -1.47
CA LEU A 48 1.61 -11.37 -1.00
C LEU A 48 0.25 -11.60 -1.67
N GLY A 49 0.18 -12.41 -2.73
CA GLY A 49 -1.00 -12.55 -3.57
C GLY A 49 -1.15 -11.43 -4.61
N GLN A 50 -2.32 -11.35 -5.24
CA GLN A 50 -2.57 -10.41 -6.34
C GLN A 50 -2.73 -8.97 -5.84
N ALA A 51 -2.13 -8.01 -6.56
CA ALA A 51 -2.31 -6.57 -6.37
C ALA A 51 -2.22 -6.09 -4.89
N PRO A 52 -1.02 -6.05 -4.28
CA PRO A 52 -0.84 -5.71 -2.87
C PRO A 52 -1.51 -4.40 -2.43
N ALA A 53 -1.42 -3.33 -3.21
CA ALA A 53 -2.10 -2.05 -2.92
C ALA A 53 -3.63 -2.21 -2.81
N ARG A 54 -4.23 -3.07 -3.66
CA ARG A 54 -5.66 -3.36 -3.64
C ARG A 54 -6.07 -4.10 -2.37
N GLN A 55 -5.28 -5.09 -1.95
CA GLN A 55 -5.53 -5.79 -0.68
C GLN A 55 -5.46 -4.84 0.52
N ALA A 56 -4.44 -3.97 0.53
CA ALA A 56 -4.29 -2.97 1.58
C ALA A 56 -5.51 -2.02 1.65
N ALA A 57 -5.96 -1.52 0.50
CA ALA A 57 -7.13 -0.64 0.37
C ALA A 57 -8.43 -1.31 0.86
N LEU A 58 -8.71 -2.54 0.40
CA LEU A 58 -9.89 -3.30 0.82
C LEU A 58 -9.90 -3.55 2.34
N GLY A 59 -8.76 -3.95 2.91
CA GLY A 59 -8.63 -4.15 4.36
C GLY A 59 -8.75 -2.86 5.18
N ALA A 60 -8.58 -1.69 4.55
CA ALA A 60 -8.80 -0.39 5.17
C ALA A 60 -10.25 0.11 5.06
N GLY A 61 -11.13 -0.62 4.36
CA GLY A 61 -12.53 -0.25 4.13
C GLY A 61 -12.77 0.62 2.90
N ILE A 62 -11.77 0.78 2.02
CA ILE A 62 -11.95 1.49 0.75
C ILE A 62 -12.79 0.61 -0.20
N PRO A 63 -13.80 1.17 -0.91
CA PRO A 63 -14.65 0.41 -1.81
C PRO A 63 -13.90 -0.30 -2.94
N ASN A 64 -14.48 -1.41 -3.42
CA ASN A 64 -13.91 -2.20 -4.50
C ASN A 64 -14.01 -1.52 -5.90
N SER A 65 -14.71 -0.38 -6.02
CA SER A 65 -14.71 0.44 -7.22
C SER A 65 -13.43 1.26 -7.39
N VAL A 66 -12.67 1.49 -6.32
CA VAL A 66 -11.50 2.37 -6.30
C VAL A 66 -10.31 1.75 -7.03
N ILE A 67 -9.68 2.54 -7.90
CA ILE A 67 -8.50 2.14 -8.68
C ILE A 67 -7.30 1.99 -7.74
N CYS A 68 -6.51 0.93 -7.91
CA CYS A 68 -5.38 0.63 -7.03
C CYS A 68 -4.16 0.19 -7.83
N THR A 69 -3.03 0.87 -7.60
CA THR A 69 -1.76 0.58 -8.27
C THR A 69 -0.65 0.34 -7.25
N THR A 70 0.02 -0.81 -7.36
CA THR A 70 1.23 -1.10 -6.57
C THR A 70 2.45 -0.59 -7.32
N VAL A 71 3.30 0.20 -6.66
CA VAL A 71 4.45 0.86 -7.30
C VAL A 71 5.74 0.33 -6.70
N ASN A 72 6.71 -0.04 -7.53
CA ASN A 72 8.03 -0.45 -7.08
C ASN A 72 9.11 0.48 -7.67
N LYS A 73 9.76 1.21 -6.78
CA LYS A 73 10.99 1.98 -7.03
C LYS A 73 11.97 1.77 -5.88
N VAL A 74 12.14 0.50 -5.47
CA VAL A 74 12.98 0.06 -4.34
C VAL A 74 12.68 0.90 -3.10
N CYS A 75 13.69 1.43 -2.41
CA CYS A 75 13.53 2.22 -1.18
C CYS A 75 12.66 3.47 -1.40
N SER A 76 12.58 3.98 -2.64
CA SER A 76 11.78 5.16 -3.00
C SER A 76 10.35 4.84 -3.42
N SER A 77 9.87 3.59 -3.28
CA SER A 77 8.53 3.18 -3.73
C SER A 77 7.41 4.01 -3.11
N GLY A 78 7.44 4.22 -1.79
CA GLY A 78 6.41 5.01 -1.10
C GLY A 78 6.41 6.49 -1.54
N MET A 79 7.59 7.07 -1.72
CA MET A 79 7.70 8.45 -2.23
C MET A 79 7.27 8.55 -3.69
N LYS A 80 7.58 7.56 -4.53
CA LYS A 80 7.10 7.53 -5.91
C LYS A 80 5.57 7.40 -5.99
N ALA A 81 4.96 6.66 -5.06
CA ALA A 81 3.51 6.60 -4.95
C ALA A 81 2.90 7.98 -4.65
N VAL A 82 3.50 8.75 -3.73
CA VAL A 82 3.10 10.14 -3.44
C VAL A 82 3.27 11.05 -4.66
N MET A 83 4.38 10.92 -5.39
CA MET A 83 4.60 11.69 -6.62
C MET A 83 3.51 11.41 -7.68
N LEU A 84 3.13 10.14 -7.88
CA LEU A 84 2.07 9.77 -8.82
C LEU A 84 0.71 10.33 -8.38
N ALA A 85 0.37 10.22 -7.09
CA ALA A 85 -0.85 10.81 -6.55
C ALA A 85 -0.91 12.33 -6.77
N SER A 86 0.16 13.06 -6.46
CA SER A 86 0.27 14.50 -6.71
C SER A 86 0.01 14.84 -8.16
N GLN A 87 0.63 14.10 -9.09
CA GLN A 87 0.43 14.32 -10.53
C GLN A 87 -1.03 14.13 -10.95
N THR A 88 -1.73 13.12 -10.42
CA THR A 88 -3.15 12.95 -10.75
C THR A 88 -4.03 14.09 -10.24
N ILE A 89 -3.69 14.69 -9.09
CA ILE A 89 -4.39 15.85 -8.54
C ILE A 89 -4.08 17.12 -9.34
N GLU A 90 -2.80 17.36 -9.63
CA GLU A 90 -2.34 18.52 -10.42
C GLU A 90 -2.93 18.53 -11.84
N LEU A 91 -3.15 17.34 -12.42
CA LEU A 91 -3.77 17.18 -13.74
C LEU A 91 -5.31 17.22 -13.71
N GLY A 92 -5.94 17.35 -12.53
CA GLY A 92 -7.39 17.36 -12.38
C GLY A 92 -8.07 16.01 -12.66
N ILE A 93 -7.33 14.89 -12.53
CA ILE A 93 -7.85 13.54 -12.72
C ILE A 93 -8.54 13.05 -11.45
N ASN A 94 -7.96 13.34 -10.27
CA ASN A 94 -8.48 12.98 -8.96
C ASN A 94 -8.42 14.17 -8.01
N ASP A 95 -9.31 14.19 -7.01
CA ASP A 95 -9.32 15.13 -5.89
C ASP A 95 -8.81 14.46 -4.59
N VAL A 96 -9.09 13.16 -4.42
CA VAL A 96 -8.78 12.40 -3.20
C VAL A 96 -8.08 11.10 -3.55
N VAL A 97 -6.79 11.04 -3.20
CA VAL A 97 -5.92 9.91 -3.49
C VAL A 97 -5.21 9.44 -2.23
N VAL A 98 -5.20 8.13 -1.99
CA VAL A 98 -4.39 7.54 -0.92
C VAL A 98 -3.02 7.18 -1.49
N ALA A 99 -1.97 7.70 -0.88
CA ALA A 99 -0.59 7.40 -1.24
C ALA A 99 0.21 6.93 -0.02
N GLY A 100 1.16 6.02 -0.24
CA GLY A 100 2.04 5.54 0.83
C GLY A 100 2.83 4.31 0.43
N GLY A 101 3.20 3.48 1.40
CA GLY A 101 3.87 2.21 1.15
C GLY A 101 3.84 1.27 2.33
N MET A 102 4.16 0.01 2.07
CA MET A 102 4.20 -1.08 3.04
C MET A 102 5.29 -2.08 2.68
N GLU A 103 5.87 -2.71 3.70
CA GLU A 103 6.86 -3.76 3.52
C GLU A 103 6.87 -4.71 4.71
N SER A 104 7.17 -5.99 4.47
CA SER A 104 7.41 -6.97 5.52
C SER A 104 8.57 -7.88 5.13
N MET A 105 9.80 -7.42 5.39
CA MET A 105 11.02 -8.18 5.09
C MET A 105 11.07 -9.50 5.88
N SER A 106 10.52 -9.52 7.09
CA SER A 106 10.41 -10.72 7.93
C SER A 106 9.62 -11.85 7.27
N ASN A 107 8.65 -11.52 6.41
CA ASN A 107 7.77 -12.46 5.74
C ASN A 107 8.08 -12.63 4.24
N ALA A 108 9.12 -11.98 3.74
CA ALA A 108 9.55 -12.16 2.36
C ALA A 108 10.03 -13.61 2.15
N PRO A 109 9.47 -14.34 1.17
CA PRO A 109 9.81 -15.73 0.96
C PRO A 109 11.23 -15.87 0.38
N LYS A 110 11.78 -17.07 0.52
CA LYS A 110 12.96 -17.48 -0.27
C LYS A 110 12.50 -18.02 -1.62
N TYR A 111 13.30 -17.79 -2.65
CA TYR A 111 13.12 -18.43 -3.95
C TYR A 111 13.98 -19.69 -4.03
N LEU A 112 13.47 -20.72 -4.71
CA LEU A 112 14.29 -21.82 -5.22
C LEU A 112 14.71 -21.44 -6.64
N ALA A 113 16.02 -21.47 -6.93
CA ALA A 113 16.54 -21.01 -8.22
C ALA A 113 16.07 -21.89 -9.39
N GLN A 114 15.88 -23.19 -9.15
CA GLN A 114 15.27 -24.19 -10.03
C GLN A 114 14.51 -25.19 -9.15
N ALA A 115 13.35 -25.65 -9.64
CA ALA A 115 12.49 -26.62 -8.96
C ALA A 115 12.91 -28.06 -9.28
#